data_AF-A0A7Z2JGK7-F1
#
_entry.id   AF-A0A7Z2JGK7-F1
#
_cell.length_a   1.000
_cell.length_b   1.000
_cell.length_c   1.000
_cell.angle_alpha   90.00
_cell.angle_beta   90.00
_cell.angle_gamma   90.00
#
_symmetry.space_group_name_H-M   'P 1'
#
loop_
_entity.id
_entity.type
_entity.pdbx_description
1 polymer ?
#
loop_
_entity_poly.entity_id
_entity_poly.type
_entity_poly.pdbx_seq_one_letter_code
_entity_poly.pdbx_strand_id
1 'polypeptide(L)'
;MKRIVVVAATVALLAGTLAGVAHAGTTPADPKAFVYIGWPNEGQTMPAGKPFRVWFGLRNMGVAPSNVEFPNTGHHHLLVDTDLPSMDQPIPSDRNHLHFGAGETETLIQLPPGKHTLQLLMGDAHHVPHNPPVYSKKITIYVK
;
A
#
# COMPACT_ATOMS: atom_id res chain seq x y z
N MET A 1 -28.06 -29.99 63.95
CA MET A 1 -28.56 -28.90 63.08
C MET A 1 -27.39 -27.98 62.74
N LYS A 2 -26.99 -27.91 61.46
CA LYS A 2 -26.26 -26.80 60.81
C LYS A 2 -25.90 -27.27 59.39
N ARG A 3 -26.67 -26.81 58.41
CA ARG A 3 -26.40 -26.99 56.98
C ARG A 3 -25.45 -25.87 56.56
N ILE A 4 -24.25 -26.22 56.11
CA ILE A 4 -23.31 -25.27 55.51
C ILE A 4 -23.62 -25.26 54.01
N VAL A 5 -24.11 -24.13 53.51
CA VAL A 5 -24.29 -23.87 52.08
C VAL A 5 -23.01 -23.21 51.60
N VAL A 6 -22.24 -23.91 50.76
CA VAL A 6 -21.09 -23.33 50.06
C VAL A 6 -21.60 -22.77 48.72
N VAL A 7 -21.64 -21.45 48.60
CA VAL A 7 -21.92 -20.76 47.34
C VAL A 7 -20.61 -20.70 46.56
N ALA A 8 -20.52 -21.45 45.46
CA ALA A 8 -19.41 -21.38 44.52
C ALA A 8 -19.57 -20.12 43.66
N ALA A 9 -18.68 -19.14 43.84
CA ALA A 9 -18.60 -17.97 42.99
C ALA A 9 -17.81 -18.33 41.71
N THR A 10 -18.50 -18.37 40.57
CA THR A 10 -17.87 -18.50 39.26
C THR A 10 -17.29 -17.15 38.84
N VAL A 11 -15.96 -17.06 38.79
CA VAL A 11 -15.25 -15.93 38.18
C VAL A 11 -15.19 -16.18 36.67
N ALA A 12 -15.99 -15.43 35.90
CA ALA A 12 -15.89 -15.43 34.45
C ALA A 12 -14.71 -14.53 34.02
N LEU A 13 -13.63 -15.13 33.55
CA LEU A 13 -12.52 -14.43 32.91
C LEU A 13 -12.97 -13.96 31.52
N LEU A 14 -13.26 -12.66 31.34
CA LEU A 14 -13.34 -12.05 30.02
C LEU A 14 -11.92 -11.84 29.49
N ALA A 15 -11.45 -12.77 28.66
CA ALA A 15 -10.27 -12.55 27.83
C ALA A 15 -10.67 -11.64 26.66
N GLY A 16 -10.46 -10.33 26.81
CA GLY A 16 -10.62 -9.36 25.74
C GLY A 16 -9.55 -9.58 24.66
N THR A 17 -9.99 -9.92 23.45
CA THR A 17 -9.13 -9.93 22.26
C THR A 17 -8.77 -8.50 21.89
N LEU A 18 -7.54 -8.09 22.20
CA LEU A 18 -6.93 -6.90 21.62
C LEU A 18 -6.68 -7.19 20.13
N ALA A 19 -7.63 -6.83 19.27
CA ALA A 19 -7.36 -6.69 17.85
C ALA A 19 -6.33 -5.56 17.70
N GLY A 20 -5.11 -5.91 17.31
CA GLY A 20 -4.03 -4.95 17.09
C GLY A 20 -4.49 -3.91 16.07
N VAL A 21 -4.48 -2.64 16.47
CA VAL A 21 -4.68 -1.52 15.56
C VAL A 21 -3.46 -1.51 14.65
N ALA A 22 -3.63 -1.88 13.37
CA ALA A 22 -2.56 -1.75 12.39
C ALA A 22 -2.19 -0.26 12.32
N HIS A 23 -1.03 0.09 12.84
CA HIS A 23 -0.51 1.45 12.72
C HIS A 23 0.06 1.58 11.31
N ALA A 24 -0.20 2.71 10.65
CA ALA A 24 0.62 3.09 9.52
C ALA A 24 1.96 3.65 10.02
N GLY A 25 2.92 3.89 9.12
CA GLY A 25 4.14 4.59 9.43
C GLY A 25 3.87 5.93 10.13
N THR A 26 4.86 6.48 10.81
CA THR A 26 4.65 7.70 11.60
C THR A 26 4.70 8.99 10.77
N THR A 27 5.11 8.90 9.50
CA THR A 27 5.26 10.06 8.61
C THR A 27 3.91 10.57 8.15
N PRO A 28 3.52 11.82 8.46
CA PRO A 28 2.21 12.34 8.09
C PRO A 28 2.10 12.57 6.57
N ALA A 29 0.92 12.29 6.02
CA ALA A 29 0.50 12.75 4.70
C ALA A 29 -0.63 13.77 4.83
N ASP A 30 -0.77 14.66 3.82
CA ASP A 30 -1.98 15.49 3.71
C ASP A 30 -3.22 14.56 3.63
N PRO A 31 -4.25 14.74 4.48
CA PRO A 31 -5.46 13.91 4.43
C PRO A 31 -6.23 13.97 3.10
N LYS A 32 -5.95 14.97 2.25
CA LYS A 32 -6.50 15.11 0.90
C LYS A 32 -5.58 14.52 -0.16
N ALA A 33 -4.44 13.96 0.21
CA ALA A 33 -3.52 13.34 -0.72
C ALA A 33 -4.18 12.19 -1.46
N PHE A 34 -3.95 12.12 -2.76
CA PHE A 34 -4.32 10.94 -3.53
C PHE A 34 -3.30 10.70 -4.63
N VAL A 35 -2.96 9.43 -4.79
CA VAL A 35 -2.09 8.92 -5.84
C VAL A 35 -2.93 8.11 -6.83
N TYR A 36 -2.61 8.16 -8.11
CA TYR A 36 -3.40 7.52 -9.16
C TYR A 36 -2.53 6.99 -10.30
N ILE A 37 -2.96 5.86 -10.86
CA ILE A 37 -2.50 5.41 -12.17
C ILE A 37 -3.35 6.16 -13.19
N GLY A 38 -2.71 6.99 -14.00
CA GLY A 38 -3.40 7.72 -15.07
C GLY A 38 -3.42 6.96 -16.39
N TRP A 39 -2.53 5.97 -16.55
CA TRP A 39 -2.58 4.97 -17.62
C TRP A 39 -1.74 3.74 -17.23
N PRO A 40 -2.17 2.49 -17.51
CA PRO A 40 -3.40 2.10 -18.21
C PRO A 40 -4.67 2.29 -17.36
N ASN A 41 -5.83 2.20 -18.03
CA ASN A 41 -7.14 2.25 -17.39
C ASN A 41 -7.60 0.86 -16.93
N GLU A 42 -8.58 0.83 -16.02
CA GLU A 42 -9.29 -0.40 -15.63
C GLU A 42 -9.79 -1.17 -16.86
N GLY A 43 -9.52 -2.47 -16.90
CA GLY A 43 -9.91 -3.39 -17.96
C GLY A 43 -9.12 -3.26 -19.26
N GLN A 44 -8.11 -2.39 -19.34
CA GLN A 44 -7.40 -2.13 -20.58
C GLN A 44 -6.58 -3.35 -21.04
N THR A 45 -6.58 -3.60 -22.34
CA THR A 45 -5.75 -4.66 -22.97
C THR A 45 -4.42 -4.09 -23.46
N MET A 46 -3.33 -4.68 -23.00
CA MET A 46 -1.96 -4.35 -23.37
C MET A 46 -1.33 -5.43 -24.24
N PRO A 47 -0.42 -5.06 -25.14
CA PRO A 47 0.21 -6.01 -26.03
C PRO A 47 1.23 -6.88 -25.29
N ALA A 48 1.20 -8.19 -25.53
CA ALA A 48 2.23 -9.11 -25.12
C ALA A 48 3.55 -8.88 -25.87
N GLY A 49 4.66 -9.33 -25.28
CA GLY A 49 5.96 -9.38 -25.95
C GLY A 49 6.68 -8.05 -26.11
N LYS A 50 6.10 -6.93 -25.66
CA LYS A 50 6.77 -5.62 -25.62
C LYS A 50 6.42 -4.83 -24.36
N PRO A 51 7.31 -3.96 -23.86
CA PRO A 51 6.98 -3.07 -22.76
C PRO A 51 5.86 -2.10 -23.12
N PHE A 52 5.06 -1.73 -22.12
CA PHE A 52 4.06 -0.67 -22.19
C PHE A 52 4.26 0.31 -21.04
N ARG A 53 3.85 1.56 -21.25
CA ARG A 53 3.98 2.63 -20.25
C ARG A 53 3.07 2.38 -19.04
N VAL A 54 3.47 2.82 -17.87
CA VAL A 54 2.55 3.08 -16.77
C VAL A 54 2.82 4.50 -16.37
N TRP A 55 1.81 5.36 -16.46
CA TRP A 55 1.90 6.76 -16.05
C TRP A 55 1.09 6.94 -14.78
N PHE A 56 1.68 7.63 -13.82
CA PHE A 56 1.08 7.85 -12.52
C PHE A 56 1.27 9.28 -12.04
N GLY A 57 0.46 9.67 -11.07
CA GLY A 57 0.49 11.02 -10.52
C GLY A 57 0.02 11.08 -9.08
N LEU A 58 0.29 12.24 -8.48
CA LEU A 58 0.04 12.56 -7.09
C LEU A 58 -0.59 13.95 -6.99
N ARG A 59 -1.53 14.13 -6.06
CA ARG A 59 -2.11 15.43 -5.71
C ARG A 59 -2.06 15.64 -4.21
N ASN A 60 -1.95 16.91 -3.80
CA ASN A 60 -1.86 17.38 -2.41
C ASN A 60 -0.65 16.85 -1.61
N MET A 61 0.33 16.27 -2.30
CA MET A 61 1.66 15.90 -1.80
C MET A 61 2.71 16.12 -2.90
N GLY A 62 3.97 16.24 -2.52
CA GLY A 62 5.10 16.29 -3.45
C GLY A 62 5.77 14.93 -3.65
N VAL A 63 6.54 14.83 -4.73
CA VAL A 63 7.42 13.68 -4.99
C VAL A 63 8.85 14.11 -4.67
N ALA A 64 9.55 13.33 -3.84
CA ALA A 64 10.94 13.52 -3.49
C ALA A 64 11.71 12.20 -3.64
N PRO A 65 13.02 12.23 -3.94
CA PRO A 65 13.81 11.01 -3.97
C PRO A 65 13.78 10.27 -2.62
N SER A 66 13.88 8.94 -2.68
CA SER A 66 14.14 8.10 -1.51
C SER A 66 15.39 8.58 -0.76
N ASN A 67 15.40 8.41 0.56
CA ASN A 67 16.43 8.91 1.48
C ASN A 67 16.56 10.45 1.56
N VAL A 68 15.65 11.21 0.94
CA VAL A 68 15.53 12.66 1.13
C VAL A 68 14.31 12.96 1.98
N GLU A 69 14.53 13.37 3.23
CA GLU A 69 13.46 13.84 4.10
C GLU A 69 13.04 15.26 3.71
N PHE A 70 11.81 15.40 3.22
CA PHE A 70 11.20 16.69 2.95
C PHE A 70 9.74 16.69 3.40
N PRO A 71 9.20 17.79 3.96
CA PRO A 71 7.82 17.82 4.44
C PRO A 71 6.80 17.53 3.34
N ASN A 72 5.80 16.69 3.66
CA ASN A 72 4.67 16.35 2.78
C ASN A 72 5.08 15.77 1.41
N THR A 73 6.15 14.96 1.40
CA THR A 73 6.63 14.26 0.20
C THR A 73 6.82 12.76 0.42
N GLY A 74 7.02 12.06 -0.68
CA GLY A 74 7.43 10.67 -0.71
C GLY A 74 7.81 10.26 -2.13
N HIS A 75 7.86 8.97 -2.39
CA HIS A 75 8.10 8.42 -3.72
C HIS A 75 7.12 7.29 -4.05
N HIS A 76 7.03 6.95 -5.33
CA HIS A 76 6.06 5.97 -5.81
C HIS A 76 6.60 4.53 -5.69
N HIS A 77 5.70 3.61 -5.37
CA HIS A 77 5.87 2.18 -5.59
C HIS A 77 4.72 1.68 -6.46
N LEU A 78 5.03 0.90 -7.51
CA LEU A 78 4.03 0.20 -8.32
C LEU A 78 3.96 -1.26 -7.87
N LEU A 79 2.83 -1.64 -7.32
CA LEU A 79 2.48 -2.99 -6.92
C LEU A 79 1.88 -3.71 -8.12
N VAL A 80 2.46 -4.84 -8.48
CA VAL A 80 2.04 -5.71 -9.58
C VAL A 80 1.64 -7.06 -8.99
N ASP A 81 0.40 -7.49 -9.24
CA ASP A 81 -0.11 -8.81 -8.84
C ASP A 81 0.06 -9.14 -7.34
N THR A 82 -0.06 -8.12 -6.49
CA THR A 82 0.02 -8.26 -5.04
C THR A 82 -1.03 -7.40 -4.35
N ASP A 83 -1.31 -7.73 -3.09
CA ASP A 83 -2.06 -6.86 -2.19
C ASP A 83 -1.15 -5.82 -1.55
N LEU A 84 -1.78 -4.85 -0.88
CA LEU A 84 -1.04 -3.85 -0.11
C LEU A 84 -0.21 -4.55 0.99
N PRO A 85 1.08 -4.18 1.17
CA PRO A 85 1.91 -4.71 2.24
C PRO A 85 1.50 -4.15 3.62
N SER A 86 2.27 -4.46 4.65
CA SER A 86 2.09 -3.84 5.96
C SER A 86 2.30 -2.32 5.88
N MET A 87 1.49 -1.56 6.61
CA MET A 87 1.53 -0.09 6.57
C MET A 87 2.57 0.54 7.50
N ASP A 88 3.17 -0.26 8.38
CA ASP A 88 4.20 0.12 9.37
C ASP A 88 5.60 -0.41 9.06
N GLN A 89 5.78 -1.10 7.92
CA GLN A 89 7.07 -1.65 7.50
C GLN A 89 7.52 -1.03 6.19
N PRO A 90 8.83 -1.08 5.88
CA PRO A 90 9.31 -0.74 4.55
C PRO A 90 8.59 -1.55 3.47
N ILE A 91 8.14 -0.85 2.43
CA ILE A 91 7.57 -1.46 1.22
C ILE A 91 8.66 -2.35 0.60
N PRO A 92 8.34 -3.62 0.25
CA PRO A 92 9.30 -4.49 -0.42
C PRO A 92 9.83 -3.87 -1.72
N SER A 93 11.02 -4.28 -2.13
CA SER A 93 11.55 -3.94 -3.46
C SER A 93 11.90 -5.24 -4.17
N ASP A 94 10.97 -5.72 -4.98
CA ASP A 94 11.05 -7.00 -5.66
C ASP A 94 10.29 -6.95 -6.99
N ARG A 95 10.02 -8.11 -7.61
CA ARG A 95 9.36 -8.20 -8.91
C ARG A 95 7.89 -7.76 -8.90
N ASN A 96 7.26 -7.74 -7.72
CA ASN A 96 5.88 -7.36 -7.50
C ASN A 96 5.78 -5.95 -6.88
N HIS A 97 6.88 -5.38 -6.40
CA HIS A 97 6.94 -4.06 -5.79
C HIS A 97 8.04 -3.23 -6.46
N LEU A 98 7.69 -2.54 -7.54
CA LEU A 98 8.63 -1.76 -8.32
C LEU A 98 8.84 -0.39 -7.68
N HIS A 99 10.09 -0.07 -7.37
CA HIS A 99 10.48 1.13 -6.64
C HIS A 99 10.85 2.28 -7.60
N PHE A 100 10.28 3.47 -7.36
CA PHE A 100 10.53 4.70 -8.12
C PHE A 100 11.06 5.81 -7.21
N GLY A 101 12.20 5.52 -6.59
CA GLY A 101 12.84 6.35 -5.58
C GLY A 101 13.62 7.54 -6.13
N ALA A 102 13.68 7.78 -7.44
CA ALA A 102 14.28 8.99 -8.00
C ALA A 102 13.23 10.08 -8.28
N GLY A 103 11.97 9.82 -7.96
CA GLY A 103 10.85 10.72 -8.20
C GLY A 103 10.24 10.55 -9.59
N GLU A 104 10.37 9.36 -10.18
CA GLU A 104 9.72 9.02 -11.43
C GLU A 104 8.20 9.16 -11.31
N THR A 105 7.56 9.50 -12.42
CA THR A 105 6.09 9.60 -12.55
C THR A 105 5.57 8.67 -13.66
N GLU A 106 6.47 7.89 -14.24
CA GLU A 106 6.16 6.88 -15.23
C GLU A 106 7.25 5.82 -15.31
N THR A 107 6.90 4.71 -15.93
CA THR A 107 7.86 3.66 -16.28
C THR A 107 7.40 2.90 -17.52
N LEU A 108 8.27 2.05 -18.06
CA LEU A 108 7.91 0.99 -18.99
C LEU A 108 7.98 -0.34 -18.24
N ILE A 109 6.87 -1.10 -18.22
CA ILE A 109 6.85 -2.47 -17.69
C ILE A 109 6.52 -3.46 -18.80
N GLN A 110 6.98 -4.70 -18.63
CA GLN A 110 6.60 -5.81 -19.48
C GLN A 110 6.10 -6.94 -18.59
N LEU A 111 4.87 -7.36 -18.83
CA LEU A 111 4.22 -8.44 -18.09
C LEU A 111 3.97 -9.62 -19.05
N PRO A 112 3.93 -10.87 -18.54
CA PRO A 112 3.55 -12.02 -19.35
C PRO A 112 2.10 -11.91 -19.84
N PRO A 113 1.67 -12.67 -20.86
CA PRO A 113 0.26 -12.75 -21.24
C PRO A 113 -0.61 -13.22 -20.07
N GLY A 114 -1.72 -12.56 -19.80
CA GLY A 114 -2.58 -12.89 -18.66
C GLY A 114 -3.38 -11.72 -18.10
N LYS A 115 -4.08 -11.98 -16.99
CA LYS A 115 -4.74 -10.95 -16.17
C LYS A 115 -3.73 -10.46 -15.13
N HIS A 116 -3.59 -9.16 -15.02
CA HIS A 116 -2.71 -8.53 -14.03
C HIS A 116 -3.43 -7.45 -13.24
N THR A 117 -2.99 -7.21 -12.01
CA THR A 117 -3.44 -6.06 -11.21
C THR A 117 -2.31 -5.08 -10.96
N LEU A 118 -2.62 -3.78 -11.03
CA LEU A 118 -1.69 -2.69 -10.75
C LEU A 118 -2.26 -1.80 -9.63
N GLN A 119 -1.42 -1.37 -8.70
CA GLN A 119 -1.78 -0.41 -7.67
C GLN A 119 -0.56 0.44 -7.29
N LEU A 120 -0.75 1.71 -6.94
CA LEU A 120 0.32 2.55 -6.40
C LEU A 120 0.23 2.63 -4.89
N LEU A 121 1.39 2.76 -4.25
CA LEU A 121 1.53 3.08 -2.85
C LEU A 121 2.64 4.11 -2.68
N MET A 122 2.39 5.16 -1.91
CA MET A 122 3.42 6.13 -1.53
C MET A 122 4.22 5.61 -0.36
N GLY A 123 5.56 5.68 -0.48
CA GLY A 123 6.50 5.50 0.63
C GLY A 123 7.15 6.84 1.01
N ASP A 124 7.47 7.01 2.29
CA ASP A 124 8.27 8.12 2.80
C ASP A 124 9.76 7.97 2.45
N ALA A 125 10.64 8.79 3.04
CA ALA A 125 12.08 8.71 2.78
C ALA A 125 12.71 7.34 3.09
N HIS A 126 12.08 6.55 3.96
CA HIS A 126 12.50 5.22 4.39
C HIS A 126 11.68 4.10 3.76
N HIS A 127 10.88 4.41 2.73
CA HIS A 127 10.00 3.47 2.04
C HIS A 127 8.86 2.95 2.93
N VAL A 128 8.55 3.60 4.05
CA VAL A 128 7.41 3.23 4.90
C VAL A 128 6.18 4.00 4.43
N PRO A 129 4.99 3.37 4.34
CA PRO A 129 3.77 4.11 4.00
C PRO A 129 3.47 5.26 4.96
N HIS A 130 2.99 6.38 4.43
CA HIS A 130 2.54 7.53 5.22
C HIS A 130 1.33 7.21 6.12
N ASN A 131 0.98 8.14 7.01
CA ASN A 131 -0.23 8.11 7.81
C ASN A 131 -1.09 9.38 7.61
N PRO A 132 -2.32 9.27 7.07
CA PRO A 132 -2.92 8.04 6.56
C PRO A 132 -2.16 7.51 5.32
N PRO A 133 -2.21 6.20 5.03
CA PRO A 133 -1.58 5.65 3.83
C PRO A 133 -2.16 6.24 2.55
N VAL A 134 -1.30 6.55 1.59
CA VAL A 134 -1.68 7.12 0.29
C VAL A 134 -1.44 6.09 -0.79
N TYR A 135 -2.51 5.46 -1.26
CA TYR A 135 -2.49 4.46 -2.33
C TYR A 135 -3.58 4.72 -3.36
N SER A 136 -3.39 4.21 -4.58
CA SER A 136 -4.39 4.34 -5.65
C SER A 136 -5.47 3.27 -5.54
N LYS A 137 -6.54 3.43 -6.34
CA LYS A 137 -7.37 2.28 -6.70
C LYS A 137 -6.50 1.19 -7.32
N LYS A 138 -6.79 -0.07 -6.98
CA LYS A 138 -6.25 -1.23 -7.69
C LYS A 138 -6.99 -1.35 -9.02
N ILE A 139 -6.25 -1.46 -10.13
CA ILE A 139 -6.82 -1.69 -11.45
C ILE A 139 -6.49 -3.08 -11.96
N THR A 140 -7.35 -3.65 -12.79
CA THR A 140 -7.09 -4.87 -13.57
C THR A 140 -6.75 -4.51 -15.00
N ILE A 141 -5.72 -5.12 -15.58
CA ILE A 141 -5.43 -5.09 -17.02
C ILE A 141 -5.29 -6.50 -17.58
N TYR A 142 -5.31 -6.59 -18.91
CA TYR A 142 -5.12 -7.86 -19.64
C TYR A 142 -3.97 -7.73 -20.62
N VAL A 143 -2.99 -8.62 -20.56
CA VAL A 143 -1.91 -8.69 -21.54
C VAL A 143 -2.20 -9.81 -22.54
N LYS A 144 -2.22 -9.48 -23.82
CA LYS A 144 -2.57 -10.39 -24.92
C LYS A 144 -1.67 -10.20 -26.13
#